data_AF-A0A9D1M6K6-F1
#
_entry.id   AF-A0A9D1M6K6-F1
#
_cell.length_a   1.000
_cell.length_b   1.000
_cell.length_c   1.000
_cell.angle_alpha   90.00
_cell.angle_beta   90.00
_cell.angle_gamma   90.00
#
_symmetry.space_group_name_H-M   'P 1'
#
loop_
_entity.id
_entity.type
_entity.pdbx_description
1 polymer ?
#
loop_
_entity_poly.entity_id
_entity_poly.type
_entity_poly.pdbx_seq_one_letter_code
_entity_poly.pdbx_strand_id
1 'polypeptide(L)'
;MGSTIVRCDRFLERAAKNEIVKGWKPDLIFYIPFNIEDGSKLDYDNAKAFAAEGDYIFIAIARYGYITVYDKSTGKLVGRIEPGDNVHKQSGWCDFNYAINVMQREDGSYLILHEENAFAKILCYSWNPVSTKK
;
A
#
# COMPACT_ATOMS: atom_id res chain seq x y z
N MET A 1 0.64 6.70 -17.64
CA MET A 1 1.26 7.29 -16.43
C MET A 1 0.56 6.67 -15.24
N GLY A 2 1.29 6.03 -14.34
CA GLY A 2 0.71 5.32 -13.20
C GLY A 2 0.54 6.20 -11.96
N SER A 3 -0.15 5.68 -10.95
CA SER A 3 -0.17 6.23 -9.60
C SER A 3 1.26 6.23 -9.04
N THR A 4 1.63 7.33 -8.39
CA THR A 4 3.00 7.56 -7.91
C THR A 4 2.95 8.02 -6.47
N ILE A 5 3.83 7.46 -5.64
CA ILE A 5 4.10 7.99 -4.31
C ILE A 5 5.45 8.70 -4.36
N VAL A 6 5.47 9.92 -3.82
CA VAL A 6 6.67 10.73 -3.67
C VAL A 6 7.02 10.83 -2.19
N ARG A 7 8.29 10.59 -1.85
CA ARG A 7 8.82 10.84 -0.50
C ARG A 7 9.64 12.10 -0.52
N CYS A 8 9.32 13.00 0.40
CA CYS A 8 9.97 14.29 0.56
C CYS A 8 10.43 14.40 2.01
N ASP A 9 11.70 14.12 2.26
CA ASP A 9 12.24 14.08 3.61
C ASP A 9 12.27 15.50 4.18
N ARG A 10 11.73 15.66 5.39
CA ARG A 10 11.62 16.95 6.10
C ARG A 10 10.95 18.04 5.23
N PHE A 11 9.91 17.65 4.49
CA PHE A 11 9.23 18.54 3.54
C PHE A 11 8.88 19.91 4.14
N LEU A 12 8.26 19.95 5.33
CA LEU A 12 7.84 21.20 5.95
C LEU A 12 9.03 22.11 6.31
N GLU A 13 10.14 21.56 6.80
CA GLU A 13 11.35 22.33 7.11
C GLU A 13 11.98 22.91 5.84
N ARG A 14 12.09 22.10 4.78
CA ARG A 14 12.63 22.52 3.48
C ARG A 14 11.75 23.58 2.83
N ALA A 15 10.43 23.42 2.91
CA ALA A 15 9.45 24.39 2.42
C ALA A 15 9.60 25.74 3.16
N ALA A 16 9.71 25.72 4.49
CA ALA A 16 9.89 26.93 5.30
C ALA A 16 11.17 27.71 4.97
N LYS A 17 12.21 27.02 4.45
CA LYS A 17 13.47 27.63 3.99
C LYS A 17 13.46 28.04 2.51
N ASN A 18 12.33 27.92 1.81
CA ASN A 18 12.22 28.12 0.36
C ASN A 18 13.17 27.23 -0.47
N GLU A 19 13.44 26.00 -0.01
CA GLU A 19 14.28 25.05 -0.75
C GLU A 19 13.47 24.27 -1.83
N ILE A 20 12.14 24.29 -1.75
CA ILE A 20 11.23 23.62 -2.70
C ILE A 20 10.84 24.61 -3.80
N VAL A 21 11.74 24.76 -4.76
CA VAL A 21 11.63 25.70 -5.88
C VAL A 21 11.36 24.99 -7.21
N LYS A 22 11.11 25.75 -8.28
CA LYS A 22 10.96 25.20 -9.64
C LYS A 22 12.19 24.34 -10.00
N GLY A 23 11.94 23.08 -10.38
CA GLY A 23 12.99 22.11 -10.72
C GLY A 23 13.51 21.28 -9.54
N TRP A 24 13.01 21.52 -8.33
CA TRP A 24 13.24 20.65 -7.18
C TRP A 24 12.78 19.21 -7.47
N LYS A 25 13.50 18.23 -6.92
CA LYS A 25 13.20 16.80 -7.05
C LYS A 25 12.98 16.19 -5.68
N PRO A 26 11.97 15.31 -5.52
CA PRO A 26 11.79 14.56 -4.29
C PRO A 26 12.93 13.58 -4.05
N ASP A 27 13.11 13.18 -2.79
CA ASP A 27 14.16 12.26 -2.36
C ASP A 27 13.89 10.84 -2.90
N LEU A 28 12.61 10.49 -3.11
CA LEU A 28 12.20 9.26 -3.76
C LEU A 28 10.93 9.47 -4.60
N ILE A 29 10.91 8.87 -5.79
CA ILE A 29 9.73 8.66 -6.61
C ILE A 29 9.63 7.17 -6.82
N PHE A 30 8.50 6.55 -6.48
CA PHE A 30 8.24 5.18 -6.89
C PHE A 30 6.82 5.02 -7.39
N TYR A 31 6.69 4.12 -8.35
CA TYR A 31 5.46 3.87 -9.08
C TYR A 31 4.73 2.70 -8.43
N ILE A 32 3.44 2.90 -8.21
CA ILE A 32 2.55 1.83 -7.75
C ILE A 32 1.64 1.39 -8.90
N PRO A 33 1.13 0.15 -8.86
CA PRO A 33 0.24 -0.36 -9.88
C PRO A 33 -0.94 0.57 -10.14
N PHE A 34 -1.22 0.83 -11.41
CA PHE A 34 -2.32 1.69 -11.84
C PHE A 34 -2.85 1.22 -13.18
N ASN A 35 -4.16 1.09 -13.24
CA ASN A 35 -4.90 0.80 -14.46
C ASN A 35 -6.07 1.78 -14.57
N ILE A 36 -6.42 2.16 -15.80
CA ILE A 36 -7.60 2.99 -16.06
C ILE A 36 -8.84 2.14 -15.75
N GLU A 37 -9.74 2.68 -14.94
CA GLU A 37 -11.01 2.04 -14.64
C GLU A 37 -11.99 2.29 -15.79
N ASP A 38 -11.96 1.42 -16.78
CA ASP A 38 -12.77 1.50 -18.01
C ASP A 38 -13.73 0.30 -18.19
N GLY A 39 -13.84 -0.55 -17.16
CA GLY A 39 -14.65 -1.77 -17.22
C GLY A 39 -14.05 -2.89 -18.10
N SER A 40 -12.82 -2.73 -18.62
CA SER A 40 -12.14 -3.70 -19.48
C SER A 40 -11.75 -5.02 -18.80
N LYS A 41 -11.97 -5.13 -17.47
CA LYS A 41 -11.43 -6.21 -16.64
C LYS A 41 -9.89 -6.23 -16.63
N LEU A 42 -9.22 -5.09 -16.83
CA LEU A 42 -7.78 -4.95 -16.59
C LEU A 42 -7.48 -4.15 -15.30
N ASP A 43 -8.52 -3.84 -14.52
CA ASP A 43 -8.49 -3.07 -13.28
C ASP A 43 -8.02 -3.87 -12.05
N TYR A 44 -7.70 -5.16 -12.22
CA TYR A 44 -7.37 -6.08 -11.12
C TYR A 44 -6.20 -5.63 -10.26
N ASP A 45 -5.20 -4.97 -10.86
CA ASP A 45 -4.01 -4.51 -10.17
C ASP A 45 -4.04 -3.00 -9.87
N ASN A 46 -5.20 -2.35 -9.89
CA ASN A 46 -5.25 -0.91 -9.62
C ASN A 46 -5.06 -0.63 -8.12
N ALA A 47 -4.12 0.23 -7.75
CA ALA A 47 -3.98 0.70 -6.38
C ALA A 47 -5.15 1.61 -5.98
N LYS A 48 -5.75 1.37 -4.81
CA LYS A 48 -6.96 2.08 -4.35
C LYS A 48 -6.76 2.85 -3.06
N ALA A 49 -6.01 2.27 -2.13
CA ALA A 49 -5.65 2.93 -0.88
C ALA A 49 -4.23 2.53 -0.48
N PHE A 50 -3.62 3.32 0.40
CA PHE A 50 -2.35 2.97 1.01
C PHE A 50 -2.30 3.37 2.48
N ALA A 51 -1.43 2.69 3.22
CA ALA A 51 -1.00 3.09 4.55
C ALA A 51 0.53 3.02 4.61
N ALA A 52 1.15 3.97 5.29
CA ALA A 52 2.58 3.97 5.57
C ALA A 52 2.79 3.78 7.07
N GLU A 53 3.51 2.73 7.46
CA GLU A 53 3.74 2.40 8.87
C GLU A 53 5.09 1.70 9.03
N GLY A 54 5.84 2.08 10.06
CA GLY A 54 7.23 1.65 10.27
C GLY A 54 8.06 1.83 9.00
N ASP A 55 8.75 0.79 8.55
CA ASP A 55 9.63 0.81 7.38
C ASP A 55 8.93 0.52 6.05
N TYR A 56 7.61 0.38 6.04
CA TYR A 56 6.88 -0.12 4.87
C TYR A 56 5.72 0.78 4.43
N ILE A 57 5.36 0.62 3.16
CA ILE A 57 4.15 1.17 2.56
C ILE A 57 3.31 -0.01 2.05
N PHE A 58 2.07 -0.07 2.50
CA PHE A 58 1.10 -1.12 2.18
C PHE A 58 0.08 -0.55 1.22
N ILE A 59 -0.07 -1.15 0.04
CA ILE A 59 -0.99 -0.70 -1.00
C ILE A 59 -2.11 -1.72 -1.14
N ALA A 60 -3.35 -1.29 -0.87
CA ALA A 60 -4.54 -2.07 -1.17
C ALA A 60 -4.85 -2.03 -2.66
N ILE A 61 -4.98 -3.21 -3.25
CA ILE A 61 -5.31 -3.39 -4.66
C ILE A 61 -6.82 -3.63 -4.81
N ALA A 62 -7.39 -3.11 -5.90
CA ALA A 62 -8.83 -3.08 -6.13
C ALA A 62 -9.53 -4.44 -6.04
N ARG A 63 -8.87 -5.53 -6.42
CA ARG A 63 -9.47 -6.86 -6.49
C ARG A 63 -8.63 -7.92 -5.80
N TYR A 64 -9.29 -9.03 -5.48
CA TYR A 64 -8.70 -10.21 -4.84
C TYR A 64 -8.17 -9.99 -3.41
N GLY A 65 -8.35 -8.79 -2.84
CA GLY A 65 -7.88 -8.48 -1.48
C GLY A 65 -6.37 -8.42 -1.34
N TYR A 66 -5.65 -8.27 -2.46
CA TYR A 66 -4.20 -8.22 -2.47
C TYR A 66 -3.69 -6.93 -1.84
N ILE A 67 -2.62 -7.06 -1.06
CA ILE A 67 -1.88 -5.93 -0.51
C ILE A 67 -0.43 -6.05 -0.95
N THR A 68 0.05 -5.13 -1.78
CA THR A 68 1.48 -5.09 -2.12
C THR A 68 2.23 -4.27 -1.08
N VAL A 69 3.40 -4.75 -0.68
CA VAL A 69 4.22 -4.15 0.38
C VAL A 69 5.51 -3.64 -0.24
N TYR A 70 5.83 -2.37 0.02
CA TYR A 70 7.03 -1.71 -0.47
C TYR A 70 7.88 -1.26 0.70
N ASP A 71 9.20 -1.34 0.53
CA ASP A 71 10.16 -0.73 1.43
C ASP A 71 10.08 0.80 1.30
N LYS A 72 9.76 1.50 2.38
CA LYS A 72 9.54 2.95 2.40
C LYS A 72 10.83 3.75 2.09
N SER A 73 11.98 3.17 2.41
CA SER A 73 13.28 3.82 2.27
C SER A 73 13.78 3.79 0.81
N THR A 74 13.49 2.71 0.09
CA THR A 74 14.02 2.44 -1.26
C THR A 74 12.96 2.42 -2.35
N GLY A 75 11.67 2.29 -2.01
CA GLY A 75 10.57 2.12 -2.95
C GLY A 75 10.52 0.74 -3.62
N LYS A 76 11.33 -0.22 -3.16
CA LYS A 76 11.36 -1.58 -3.74
C LYS A 76 10.19 -2.41 -3.25
N LEU A 77 9.62 -3.21 -4.16
CA LEU A 77 8.60 -4.21 -3.80
C LEU A 77 9.23 -5.27 -2.89
N VAL A 78 8.65 -5.44 -1.71
CA VAL A 78 9.01 -6.47 -0.73
C VAL A 78 8.23 -7.76 -1.00
N GLY A 79 6.96 -7.64 -1.35
CA GLY A 79 6.10 -8.78 -1.65
C GLY A 79 4.62 -8.43 -1.66
N ARG A 80 3.78 -9.45 -1.53
CA ARG A 80 2.33 -9.34 -1.54
C ARG A 80 1.71 -10.18 -0.41
N ILE A 81 0.72 -9.62 0.26
CA ILE A 81 -0.13 -10.29 1.24
C ILE A 81 -1.43 -10.66 0.53
N GLU A 82 -1.90 -11.88 0.76
CA GLU A 82 -3.07 -12.46 0.10
C GLU A 82 -4.02 -13.06 1.15
N PRO A 83 -5.33 -13.16 0.85
CA PRO A 83 -6.29 -13.86 1.70
C PRO A 83 -5.85 -15.30 1.97
N GLY A 84 -5.86 -15.68 3.25
CA GLY A 84 -5.47 -17.03 3.69
C GLY A 84 -6.59 -18.07 3.61
N ASP A 85 -6.26 -19.32 3.98
CA ASP A 85 -7.20 -20.44 3.99
C ASP A 85 -8.40 -20.23 4.94
N ASN A 86 -8.20 -19.49 6.03
CA ASN A 86 -9.24 -19.14 7.01
C ASN A 86 -10.38 -18.28 6.44
N VAL A 87 -10.17 -17.68 5.27
CA VAL A 87 -11.18 -16.97 4.49
C VAL A 87 -11.35 -17.58 3.10
N HIS A 88 -11.03 -18.87 2.95
CA HIS A 88 -11.11 -19.63 1.69
C HIS A 88 -10.32 -19.01 0.54
N LYS A 89 -9.20 -18.34 0.84
CA LYS A 89 -8.41 -17.57 -0.13
C LYS A 89 -9.25 -16.56 -0.92
N GLN A 90 -10.32 -16.07 -0.31
CA GLN A 90 -11.32 -15.25 -0.99
C GLN A 90 -11.44 -13.86 -0.39
N SER A 91 -11.43 -12.89 -1.28
CA SER A 91 -11.73 -11.49 -1.04
C SER A 91 -12.43 -10.93 -2.27
N GLY A 92 -13.29 -9.94 -2.08
CA GLY A 92 -13.89 -9.19 -3.16
C GLY A 92 -13.09 -7.94 -3.47
N TRP A 93 -13.76 -6.79 -3.40
CA TRP A 93 -13.24 -5.52 -3.91
C TRP A 93 -12.86 -4.57 -2.79
N CYS A 94 -11.83 -3.79 -3.06
CA CYS A 94 -11.46 -2.60 -2.30
C CYS A 94 -11.78 -1.39 -3.20
N ASP A 95 -12.88 -0.70 -2.94
CA ASP A 95 -13.37 0.41 -3.78
C ASP A 95 -13.56 1.72 -3.00
N PHE A 96 -13.12 1.77 -1.73
CA PHE A 96 -13.12 2.96 -0.89
C PHE A 96 -11.74 3.61 -0.74
N ASN A 97 -11.75 4.93 -0.57
CA ASN A 97 -10.59 5.66 -0.07
C ASN A 97 -10.31 5.23 1.38
N TYR A 98 -9.03 5.17 1.77
CA TYR A 98 -8.61 4.79 3.13
C TYR A 98 -9.08 3.38 3.57
N ALA A 99 -9.29 2.48 2.61
CA ALA A 99 -9.71 1.09 2.81
C ALA A 99 -8.67 0.19 3.51
N ILE A 100 -7.52 0.72 3.91
CA ILE A 100 -6.47 -0.02 4.62
C ILE A 100 -5.96 0.77 5.81
N ASN A 101 -5.85 0.10 6.96
CA ASN A 101 -5.21 0.62 8.16
C ASN A 101 -4.12 -0.35 8.61
N VAL A 102 -2.98 0.16 9.04
CA VAL A 102 -1.83 -0.64 9.45
C VAL A 102 -1.27 -0.09 10.75
N MET A 103 -0.95 -0.99 11.67
CA MET A 103 -0.31 -0.65 12.95
C MET A 103 0.87 -1.59 13.19
N GLN A 104 2.05 -1.02 13.39
CA GLN A 104 3.21 -1.78 13.84
C GLN A 104 3.04 -2.16 15.31
N ARG A 105 3.35 -3.40 15.65
CA ARG A 105 3.36 -3.93 17.01
C ARG A 105 4.78 -3.90 17.59
N GLU A 106 4.88 -4.00 18.91
CA GLU A 106 6.16 -3.97 19.63
C GLU A 106 7.14 -5.06 19.19
N ASP A 107 6.63 -6.21 18.74
CA ASP A 107 7.43 -7.34 18.23
C ASP A 107 7.92 -7.15 16.78
N GLY A 108 7.64 -5.99 16.17
CA GLY A 108 7.98 -5.66 14.79
C GLY A 108 7.05 -6.28 13.74
N SER A 109 6.01 -7.00 14.15
CA SER A 109 4.93 -7.43 13.25
C SER A 109 3.92 -6.31 13.01
N TYR A 110 3.04 -6.49 12.04
CA TYR A 110 2.05 -5.51 11.62
C TYR A 110 0.65 -6.11 11.71
N LEU A 111 -0.25 -5.40 12.40
CA LEU A 111 -1.70 -5.63 12.29
C LEU A 111 -2.23 -4.81 11.12
N ILE A 112 -2.90 -5.46 10.18
CA ILE A 112 -3.46 -4.82 9.00
C ILE A 112 -4.95 -5.10 8.93
N LEU A 113 -5.74 -4.05 8.78
CA LEU A 113 -7.18 -4.12 8.54
C LEU A 113 -7.44 -3.64 7.12
N HIS A 114 -8.01 -4.52 6.29
CA HIS A 114 -8.29 -4.27 4.88
C HIS A 114 -9.78 -4.46 4.64
N GLU A 115 -10.43 -3.39 4.17
CA GLU A 115 -11.82 -3.41 3.77
C GLU A 115 -12.06 -4.41 2.64
N GLU A 116 -13.25 -5.01 2.66
CA GLU A 116 -13.68 -5.93 1.63
C GLU A 116 -15.19 -5.80 1.42
N ASN A 117 -15.57 -5.20 0.29
CA ASN A 117 -16.94 -4.75 0.04
C ASN A 117 -17.87 -5.92 -0.33
N ALA A 118 -17.41 -6.86 -1.17
CA ALA A 118 -18.29 -7.85 -1.80
C ALA A 118 -18.81 -8.91 -0.82
N PHE A 119 -18.03 -9.29 0.19
CA PHE A 119 -18.47 -10.19 1.28
C PHE A 119 -18.70 -9.45 2.59
N ALA A 120 -18.77 -8.11 2.56
CA ALA A 120 -19.11 -7.24 3.70
C ALA A 120 -18.30 -7.57 4.97
N LYS A 121 -16.96 -7.68 4.83
CA LYS A 121 -16.06 -8.05 5.92
C LYS A 121 -14.84 -7.13 5.96
N ILE A 122 -14.10 -7.20 7.07
CA ILE A 122 -12.76 -6.64 7.17
C ILE A 122 -11.78 -7.81 7.26
N LEU A 123 -10.84 -7.88 6.33
CA LEU A 123 -9.74 -8.83 6.41
C LEU A 123 -8.70 -8.32 7.40
N CYS A 124 -8.36 -9.17 8.36
CA CYS A 124 -7.41 -8.87 9.42
C CYS A 124 -6.17 -9.74 9.23
N TYR A 125 -5.02 -9.10 9.02
CA TYR A 125 -3.74 -9.80 8.83
C TYR A 125 -2.78 -9.50 9.98
N SER A 126 -2.01 -10.51 10.35
CA SER A 126 -0.80 -10.37 11.16
C SER A 126 0.39 -10.69 10.25
N TRP A 127 1.14 -9.67 9.83
CA TRP A 127 2.23 -9.81 8.88
C TRP A 127 3.58 -9.54 9.54
N ASN A 128 4.59 -10.35 9.26
CA ASN A 128 5.94 -10.16 9.78
C ASN A 128 6.98 -10.18 8.63
N PRO A 129 7.76 -9.11 8.44
CA PRO A 129 8.76 -9.01 7.36
C PRO A 129 9.91 -10.02 7.46
N VAL A 130 10.21 -10.55 8.66
CA VAL A 130 11.29 -11.53 8.87
C VAL A 130 10.84 -12.92 8.41
N SER A 131 9.54 -13.20 8.44
CA SER A 131 8.95 -14.50 8.05
C SER A 131 8.84 -14.70 6.53
N THR A 132 8.99 -13.62 5.75
CA THR A 132 8.83 -13.63 4.28
C THR A 132 10.08 -14.04 3.49
N LYS A 133 11.16 -14.48 4.15
CA LYS A 133 12.25 -15.21 3.47
C LYS A 133 11.87 -16.69 3.32
N LYS A 134 11.26 -17.06 2.20
CA LYS A 134 11.22 -18.44 1.70
C LYS A 134 11.82 -18.49 0.31
#